data_AF-A0A972GLR9-F1
#
_entry.id   AF-A0A972GLR9-F1
#
_cell.length_a   1.000
_cell.length_b   1.000
_cell.length_c   1.000
_cell.angle_alpha   90.00
_cell.angle_beta   90.00
_cell.angle_gamma   90.00
#
_symmetry.space_group_name_H-M   'P 1'
#
loop_
_entity.id
_entity.type
_entity.pdbx_description
1 polymer ?
#
loop_
_entity_poly.entity_id
_entity_poly.type
_entity_poly.pdbx_seq_one_letter_code
_entity_poly.pdbx_strand_id
1 'polypeptide(L)'
;MTSPYTSANTLLYSIRHALDVQDGTTLRTLLPQLEQFVTAVEGTNLAFLSMSLHGQVLALLGHSSATSVLWDALGSIDSITPNVDVETIVANLRMLGLLALQSGDTTKARDYFAWGLSVSETYLPDEHTLIESLRQSLLDAIQRSRLYR
;
A
#
# COMPACT_ATOMS: atom_id res chain seq x y z
N MET A 1 17.57 -25.03 -13.83
CA MET A 1 16.18 -24.91 -13.33
C MET A 1 16.21 -23.92 -12.18
N THR A 2 15.71 -22.71 -12.40
CA THR A 2 15.57 -21.71 -11.32
C THR A 2 14.48 -22.17 -10.38
N SER A 3 14.71 -22.05 -9.07
CA SER A 3 13.72 -22.38 -8.04
C SER A 3 12.48 -21.49 -8.22
N PRO A 4 11.25 -22.01 -8.05
CA PRO A 4 10.03 -21.18 -8.10
C PRO A 4 10.04 -20.01 -7.10
N TYR A 5 10.84 -20.11 -6.04
CA TYR A 5 11.05 -19.02 -5.08
C TYR A 5 11.92 -17.87 -5.62
N THR A 6 12.84 -18.15 -6.55
CA THR A 6 13.65 -17.12 -7.21
C THR A 6 12.77 -16.26 -8.12
N SER A 7 11.82 -16.85 -8.84
CA SER A 7 10.87 -16.09 -9.68
C SER A 7 9.90 -15.25 -8.86
N ALA A 8 9.45 -15.73 -7.68
CA ALA A 8 8.56 -14.98 -6.81
C ALA A 8 9.22 -13.71 -6.26
N ASN A 9 10.43 -13.83 -5.70
CA ASN A 9 11.17 -12.67 -5.17
C ASN A 9 11.49 -11.66 -6.27
N THR A 10 11.86 -12.12 -7.48
CA THR A 10 12.09 -11.23 -8.62
C THR A 10 10.81 -10.49 -9.02
N LEU A 11 9.66 -11.17 -9.09
CA LEU A 11 8.38 -10.54 -9.42
C LEU A 11 8.01 -9.45 -8.40
N LEU A 12 8.03 -9.79 -7.11
CA LEU A 12 7.68 -8.84 -6.04
C LEU A 12 8.64 -7.63 -6.01
N TYR A 13 9.93 -7.87 -6.23
CA TYR A 13 10.93 -6.81 -6.34
C TYR A 13 10.66 -5.90 -7.54
N SER A 14 10.42 -6.46 -8.73
CA SER A 14 10.12 -5.68 -9.93
C SER A 14 8.84 -4.85 -9.77
N ILE A 15 7.81 -5.40 -9.11
CA ILE A 15 6.59 -4.66 -8.80
C ILE A 15 6.87 -3.53 -7.82
N ARG A 16 7.59 -3.79 -6.72
CA ARG A 16 7.94 -2.76 -5.74
C ARG A 16 8.72 -1.62 -6.40
N HIS A 17 9.76 -1.95 -7.15
CA HIS A 17 10.54 -0.96 -7.89
C HIS A 17 9.65 -0.15 -8.83
N ALA A 18 8.76 -0.81 -9.60
CA ALA A 18 7.86 -0.12 -10.53
C ALA A 18 6.84 0.77 -9.80
N LEU A 19 6.39 0.40 -8.59
CA LEU A 19 5.58 1.26 -7.73
C LEU A 19 6.36 2.49 -7.26
N ASP A 20 7.62 2.31 -6.84
CA ASP A 20 8.47 3.39 -6.34
C ASP A 20 8.74 4.46 -7.42
N VAL A 21 8.93 4.03 -8.67
CA VAL A 21 9.10 4.95 -9.82
C VAL A 21 7.80 5.29 -10.54
N GLN A 22 6.65 4.83 -10.03
CA GLN A 22 5.31 5.02 -10.63
C GLN A 22 5.22 4.59 -12.11
N ASP A 23 5.91 3.54 -12.50
CA ASP A 23 5.89 3.01 -13.87
C ASP A 23 4.64 2.17 -14.12
N GLY A 24 3.56 2.86 -14.51
CA GLY A 24 2.29 2.24 -14.86
C GLY A 24 2.36 1.27 -16.05
N THR A 25 3.35 1.38 -16.94
CA THR A 25 3.47 0.46 -18.09
C THR A 25 3.95 -0.90 -17.62
N THR A 26 5.07 -0.91 -16.88
CA THR A 26 5.60 -2.15 -16.28
C THR A 26 4.57 -2.80 -15.36
N LEU A 27 3.87 -2.00 -14.56
CA LEU A 27 2.84 -2.52 -13.65
C LEU A 27 1.66 -3.16 -14.37
N ARG A 28 1.19 -2.58 -15.49
CA ARG A 28 0.16 -3.24 -16.33
C ARG A 28 0.65 -4.56 -16.91
N THR A 29 1.92 -4.65 -17.29
CA THR A 29 2.51 -5.89 -17.82
C THR A 29 2.65 -6.97 -16.75
N LEU A 30 2.99 -6.60 -15.51
CA LEU A 30 3.22 -7.54 -14.41
C LEU A 30 1.94 -7.92 -13.65
N LEU A 31 0.86 -7.13 -13.75
CA LEU A 31 -0.38 -7.35 -13.00
C LEU A 31 -0.95 -8.78 -13.13
N PRO A 32 -1.05 -9.40 -14.32
CA PRO A 32 -1.58 -10.77 -14.42
C PRO A 32 -0.73 -11.81 -13.68
N GLN A 33 0.60 -11.61 -13.63
CA GLN A 33 1.51 -12.49 -12.90
C GLN A 33 1.34 -12.29 -11.39
N LEU A 34 1.13 -11.05 -10.96
CA LEU A 34 0.85 -10.72 -9.56
C LEU A 34 -0.47 -11.34 -9.10
N GLU A 35 -1.54 -11.25 -9.90
CA GLU A 35 -2.85 -11.85 -9.55
C GLU A 35 -2.77 -13.37 -9.39
N GLN A 36 -2.07 -14.05 -10.30
CA GLN A 36 -1.79 -15.48 -10.20
C GLN A 36 -0.98 -15.80 -8.94
N PHE A 37 0.04 -14.98 -8.64
CA PHE A 37 0.88 -15.16 -7.48
C PHE A 37 0.11 -14.99 -6.17
N VAL A 38 -0.71 -13.93 -6.04
CA VAL A 38 -1.57 -13.68 -4.87
C VAL A 38 -2.45 -14.89 -4.58
N THR A 39 -3.07 -15.45 -5.60
CA THR A 39 -3.91 -16.65 -5.47
C THR A 39 -3.09 -17.88 -5.04
N ALA A 40 -1.88 -18.04 -5.58
CA ALA A 40 -1.02 -19.18 -5.29
C ALA A 40 -0.43 -19.18 -3.86
N VAL A 41 -0.31 -17.99 -3.24
CA VAL A 41 0.27 -17.83 -1.90
C VAL A 41 -0.78 -17.55 -0.82
N GLU A 42 -2.06 -17.69 -1.14
CA GLU A 42 -3.15 -17.56 -0.17
C GLU A 42 -2.94 -18.50 1.03
N GLY A 43 -3.18 -17.99 2.24
CA GLY A 43 -2.95 -18.73 3.50
C GLY A 43 -1.48 -18.90 3.89
N THR A 44 -0.53 -18.33 3.14
CA THR A 44 0.89 -18.30 3.52
C THR A 44 1.28 -16.95 4.13
N ASN A 45 2.49 -16.89 4.71
CA ASN A 45 3.07 -15.64 5.20
C ASN A 45 3.32 -14.58 4.11
N LEU A 46 3.30 -14.96 2.82
CA LEU A 46 3.46 -14.03 1.70
C LEU A 46 2.14 -13.37 1.29
N ALA A 47 0.99 -13.89 1.75
CA ALA A 47 -0.33 -13.41 1.35
C ALA A 47 -0.50 -11.91 1.60
N PHE A 48 -0.11 -11.44 2.79
CA PHE A 48 -0.18 -10.02 3.15
C PHE A 48 0.62 -9.14 2.17
N LEU A 49 1.89 -9.48 1.93
CA LEU A 49 2.76 -8.70 1.06
C LEU A 49 2.26 -8.68 -0.38
N SER A 50 1.86 -9.85 -0.91
CA SER A 50 1.37 -9.93 -2.28
C SER A 50 0.04 -9.19 -2.46
N MET A 51 -0.89 -9.29 -1.51
CA MET A 51 -2.16 -8.57 -1.57
C MET A 51 -1.96 -7.06 -1.42
N SER A 52 -1.03 -6.63 -0.57
CA SER A 52 -0.67 -5.22 -0.41
C SER A 52 -0.13 -4.63 -1.72
N LEU A 53 0.84 -5.31 -2.34
CA LEU A 53 1.37 -4.89 -3.64
C LEU A 53 0.28 -4.88 -4.70
N HIS A 54 -0.59 -5.88 -4.73
CA HIS A 54 -1.71 -5.93 -5.66
C HIS A 54 -2.65 -4.72 -5.49
N GLY A 55 -3.06 -4.41 -4.27
CA GLY A 55 -3.88 -3.23 -3.98
C GLY A 55 -3.21 -1.92 -4.40
N GLN A 56 -1.90 -1.78 -4.16
CA GLN A 56 -1.14 -0.59 -4.56
C GLN A 56 -1.02 -0.46 -6.09
N VAL A 57 -0.81 -1.56 -6.80
CA VAL A 57 -0.80 -1.59 -8.27
C VAL A 57 -2.16 -1.21 -8.82
N LEU A 58 -3.22 -1.80 -8.31
CA LEU A 58 -4.59 -1.46 -8.69
C LEU A 58 -4.87 0.03 -8.48
N ALA A 59 -4.43 0.59 -7.35
CA ALA A 59 -4.61 2.01 -7.05
C ALA A 59 -3.91 2.91 -8.07
N LEU A 60 -2.62 2.64 -8.35
CA LEU A 60 -1.84 3.43 -9.31
C LEU A 60 -2.42 3.35 -10.72
N LEU A 61 -2.94 2.18 -11.10
CA LEU A 61 -3.54 1.94 -12.41
C LEU A 61 -4.99 2.43 -12.53
N GLY A 62 -5.59 2.91 -11.43
CA GLY A 62 -6.93 3.50 -11.39
C GLY A 62 -8.08 2.47 -11.29
N HIS A 63 -7.81 1.26 -10.83
CA HIS A 63 -8.84 0.25 -10.63
C HIS A 63 -9.65 0.52 -9.36
N SER A 64 -10.97 0.45 -9.47
CA SER A 64 -11.90 0.71 -8.36
C SER A 64 -11.82 -0.31 -7.22
N SER A 65 -11.34 -1.52 -7.50
CA SER A 65 -11.13 -2.59 -6.50
C SER A 65 -9.94 -2.35 -5.58
N ALA A 66 -9.08 -1.36 -5.86
CA ALA A 66 -7.88 -1.09 -5.08
C ALA A 66 -8.17 -0.91 -3.58
N THR A 67 -9.21 -0.13 -3.26
CA THR A 67 -9.61 0.14 -1.87
C THR A 67 -9.97 -1.13 -1.11
N SER A 68 -10.76 -2.03 -1.71
CA SER A 68 -11.16 -3.28 -1.04
C SER A 68 -9.96 -4.20 -0.87
N VAL A 69 -9.12 -4.35 -1.90
CA VAL A 69 -7.92 -5.21 -1.83
C VAL A 69 -6.94 -4.72 -0.75
N LEU A 70 -6.74 -3.41 -0.63
CA LEU A 70 -5.90 -2.83 0.43
C LEU A 70 -6.49 -3.06 1.83
N TRP A 71 -7.80 -2.98 1.98
CA TRP A 71 -8.48 -3.29 3.24
C TRP A 71 -8.41 -4.75 3.60
N ASP A 72 -8.62 -5.65 2.64
CA ASP A 72 -8.50 -7.09 2.84
C ASP A 72 -7.07 -7.47 3.24
N ALA A 73 -6.06 -6.83 2.63
CA ALA A 73 -4.67 -7.00 3.02
C ALA A 73 -4.43 -6.56 4.46
N LEU A 74 -4.90 -5.38 4.86
CA LEU A 74 -4.77 -4.91 6.25
C LEU A 74 -5.51 -5.81 7.25
N GLY A 75 -6.69 -6.32 6.86
CA GLY A 75 -7.50 -7.25 7.66
C GLY A 75 -6.88 -8.63 7.83
N SER A 76 -5.98 -9.04 6.92
CA SER A 76 -5.23 -10.29 7.02
C SER A 76 -4.14 -10.29 8.10
N ILE A 77 -3.84 -9.12 8.67
CA ILE A 77 -2.86 -8.99 9.75
C ILE A 77 -3.55 -9.29 11.09
N ASP A 78 -3.26 -10.45 11.67
CA ASP A 78 -3.78 -10.84 13.00
C ASP A 78 -3.34 -9.87 14.12
N SER A 79 -2.15 -9.26 14.01
CA SER A 79 -1.71 -8.17 14.87
C SER A 79 -0.49 -7.45 14.27
N ILE A 80 -0.42 -6.12 14.42
CA ILE A 80 0.77 -5.34 14.07
C ILE A 80 1.82 -5.62 15.16
N THR A 81 2.78 -6.49 14.84
CA THR A 81 3.89 -6.85 15.73
C THR A 81 5.20 -6.25 15.19
N PRO A 82 6.27 -6.16 16.01
CA PRO A 82 7.56 -5.61 15.56
C PRO A 82 8.20 -6.34 14.36
N ASN A 83 7.73 -7.55 14.02
CA ASN A 83 8.20 -8.34 12.88
C ASN A 83 7.31 -8.20 11.64
N VAL A 84 6.20 -7.45 11.73
CA VAL A 84 5.34 -7.18 10.58
C VAL A 84 6.03 -6.16 9.68
N ASP A 85 5.80 -6.25 8.36
CA ASP A 85 6.32 -5.27 7.41
C ASP A 85 5.54 -3.94 7.56
N VAL A 86 6.00 -3.12 8.52
CA VAL A 86 5.42 -1.83 8.88
C VAL A 86 5.42 -0.88 7.70
N GLU A 87 6.47 -0.89 6.88
CA GLU A 87 6.55 -0.04 5.68
C GLU A 87 5.41 -0.35 4.71
N THR A 88 5.11 -1.63 4.48
CA THR A 88 4.00 -2.04 3.63
C THR A 88 2.63 -1.66 4.22
N ILE A 89 2.43 -1.78 5.53
CA ILE A 89 1.20 -1.30 6.20
C ILE A 89 1.02 0.21 5.98
N VAL A 90 2.08 0.97 6.23
CA VAL A 90 2.08 2.43 6.09
C VAL A 90 1.83 2.84 4.63
N ALA A 91 2.44 2.14 3.67
CA ALA A 91 2.19 2.35 2.25
C ALA A 91 0.73 2.09 1.86
N ASN A 92 0.12 1.02 2.38
CA ASN A 92 -1.30 0.73 2.16
C ASN A 92 -2.20 1.84 2.71
N LEU A 93 -1.96 2.29 3.94
CA LEU A 93 -2.72 3.38 4.58
C LEU A 93 -2.58 4.70 3.83
N ARG A 94 -1.37 5.03 3.37
CA ARG A 94 -1.14 6.18 2.51
C ARG A 94 -1.94 6.05 1.21
N MET A 95 -1.91 4.88 0.57
CA MET A 95 -2.64 4.69 -0.69
C MET A 95 -4.15 4.80 -0.50
N LEU A 96 -4.70 4.22 0.57
CA LEU A 96 -6.11 4.40 0.95
C LEU A 96 -6.46 5.88 1.17
N GLY A 97 -5.57 6.64 1.81
CA GLY A 97 -5.74 8.08 1.99
C GLY A 97 -5.79 8.85 0.67
N LEU A 98 -4.90 8.52 -0.28
CA LEU A 98 -4.88 9.14 -1.61
C LEU A 98 -6.14 8.78 -2.42
N LEU A 99 -6.58 7.52 -2.38
CA LEU A 99 -7.82 7.08 -3.02
C LEU A 99 -9.05 7.79 -2.43
N ALA A 100 -9.08 8.01 -1.12
CA ALA A 100 -10.13 8.78 -0.45
C ALA A 100 -10.11 10.27 -0.88
N LEU A 101 -8.93 10.88 -1.06
CA LEU A 101 -8.85 12.23 -1.64
C LEU A 101 -9.37 12.28 -3.07
N GLN A 102 -9.05 11.28 -3.89
CA GLN A 102 -9.54 11.19 -5.28
C GLN A 102 -11.06 11.05 -5.35
N SER A 103 -11.68 10.35 -4.39
CA SER A 103 -13.13 10.24 -4.30
C SER A 103 -13.81 11.44 -3.61
N GLY A 104 -13.04 12.42 -3.14
CA GLY A 104 -13.53 13.61 -2.44
C GLY A 104 -13.79 13.40 -0.94
N ASP A 105 -13.57 12.20 -0.41
CA ASP A 105 -13.72 11.89 1.02
C ASP A 105 -12.49 12.34 1.83
N THR A 106 -12.39 13.66 2.00
CA THR A 106 -11.29 14.29 2.76
C THR A 106 -11.28 13.88 4.23
N THR A 107 -12.41 13.43 4.79
CA THR A 107 -12.49 12.95 6.17
C THR A 107 -11.79 11.60 6.31
N LYS A 108 -12.15 10.61 5.48
CA LYS A 108 -11.45 9.31 5.48
C LYS A 108 -10.00 9.45 5.10
N ALA A 109 -9.66 10.32 4.15
CA ALA A 109 -8.27 10.58 3.80
C ALA A 109 -7.44 11.00 5.01
N ARG A 110 -7.95 11.97 5.79
CA ARG A 110 -7.31 12.41 7.03
C ARG A 110 -7.14 11.26 8.01
N ASP A 111 -8.19 10.47 8.21
CA ASP A 111 -8.17 9.37 9.19
C ASP A 111 -7.17 8.28 8.79
N TYR A 112 -7.06 7.94 7.49
CA TYR A 112 -6.07 6.99 6.99
C TYR A 112 -4.63 7.51 7.11
N PHE A 113 -4.39 8.79 6.78
CA PHE A 113 -3.05 9.38 6.94
C PHE A 113 -2.65 9.48 8.41
N ALA A 114 -3.58 9.87 9.29
CA ALA A 114 -3.33 9.93 10.73
C ALA A 114 -3.03 8.54 11.32
N TRP A 115 -3.76 7.51 10.87
CA TRP A 115 -3.47 6.14 11.28
C TRP A 115 -2.09 5.68 10.80
N GLY A 116 -1.76 5.92 9.53
CA GLY A 116 -0.43 5.63 8.98
C GLY A 116 0.68 6.31 9.76
N LEU A 117 0.49 7.58 10.12
CA LEU A 117 1.46 8.36 10.90
C LEU A 117 1.65 7.78 12.31
N SER A 118 0.56 7.45 13.00
CA SER A 118 0.62 6.83 14.33
C SER A 118 1.37 5.49 14.30
N VAL A 119 1.16 4.66 13.27
CA VAL A 119 1.89 3.40 13.11
C VAL A 119 3.36 3.66 12.84
N SER A 120 3.69 4.56 11.90
CA SER A 120 5.08 4.85 11.55
C SER A 120 5.87 5.45 12.72
N GLU A 121 5.29 6.37 13.48
CA GLU A 121 5.95 7.00 14.66
C GLU A 121 6.14 6.01 15.81
N THR A 122 5.39 4.90 15.84
CA THR A 122 5.55 3.86 16.87
C THR A 122 6.68 2.89 16.56
N TYR A 123 6.88 2.56 15.28
CA TYR A 123 7.70 1.41 14.88
C TYR A 123 8.88 1.74 13.96
N LEU A 124 8.89 2.92 13.32
CA LEU A 124 9.98 3.34 12.44
C LEU A 124 10.84 4.41 13.14
N PRO A 125 12.13 4.55 12.77
CA PRO A 125 12.94 5.67 13.23
C PRO A 125 12.33 7.02 12.86
N ASP A 126 12.50 8.04 13.70
CA ASP A 126 11.91 9.38 13.50
C ASP A 126 12.27 10.02 12.14
N GLU A 127 13.44 9.67 11.59
CA GLU A 127 13.98 10.18 10.32
C GLU A 127 13.48 9.39 9.10
N HIS A 128 12.61 8.39 9.29
CA HIS A 128 12.13 7.57 8.19
C HIS A 128 11.27 8.38 7.21
N THR A 129 11.58 8.28 5.91
CA THR A 129 11.00 9.12 4.85
C THR A 129 9.48 9.04 4.74
N LEU A 130 8.89 7.88 5.10
CA LEU A 130 7.44 7.68 5.14
C LEU A 130 6.73 8.58 6.15
N ILE A 131 7.36 8.89 7.29
CA ILE A 131 6.78 9.75 8.34
C ILE A 131 6.53 11.15 7.76
N GLU A 132 7.56 11.73 7.13
CA GLU A 132 7.44 13.06 6.53
C GLU A 132 6.43 13.06 5.38
N SER A 133 6.46 12.03 4.53
CA SER A 133 5.48 11.93 3.44
C SER A 133 4.04 11.84 3.94
N LEU A 134 3.78 11.18 5.07
CA LEU A 134 2.47 11.11 5.70
C LEU A 134 2.05 12.43 6.32
N ARG A 135 2.96 13.15 6.98
CA ARG A 135 2.71 14.50 7.51
C ARG A 135 2.26 15.46 6.41
N GLN A 136 2.95 15.45 5.27
CA GLN A 136 2.58 16.26 4.10
C GLN A 136 1.19 15.87 3.57
N SER A 137 0.91 14.57 3.44
CA SER A 137 -0.38 14.09 2.94
C SER A 137 -1.55 14.42 3.89
N LEU A 138 -1.31 14.32 5.20
CA LEU A 138 -2.28 14.69 6.24
C LEU A 138 -2.57 16.20 6.21
N LEU A 139 -1.55 17.02 6.05
CA LEU A 139 -1.70 18.46 5.94
C LEU A 139 -2.54 18.85 4.72
N ASP A 140 -2.28 18.25 3.56
CA ASP A 140 -3.08 18.47 2.33
C ASP A 140 -4.55 18.08 2.55
N ALA A 141 -4.82 16.91 3.15
CA ALA A 141 -6.18 16.47 3.45
C ALA A 141 -6.93 17.45 4.38
N ILE A 142 -6.25 17.96 5.41
CA ILE A 142 -6.82 18.96 6.32
C ILE A 142 -7.11 20.27 5.58
N GLN A 143 -6.19 20.75 4.74
CA GLN A 143 -6.38 21.98 3.98
C GLN A 143 -7.57 21.86 3.02
N ARG A 144 -7.67 20.77 2.26
CA ARG A 144 -8.82 20.52 1.38
C ARG A 144 -10.13 20.46 2.14
N SER A 145 -10.17 19.81 3.30
CA SER A 145 -11.38 19.73 4.13
C SER A 145 -11.90 21.10 4.61
N ARG A 146 -11.04 22.12 4.66
CA ARG A 146 -11.40 23.50 5.05
C ARG A 146 -11.93 24.32 3.87
N LEU A 147 -11.51 24.00 2.65
CA LEU A 147 -11.90 24.71 1.43
C LEU A 147 -13.29 24.30 0.90
N TYR A 148 -13.77 23.11 1.26
CA TYR A 148 -15.03 22.55 0.79
C TYR A 148 -16.14 22.52 1.87
N ARG A 149 -16.02 23.33 2.93
CA ARG A 149 -17.04 23.51 3.97
C ARG A 149 -17.96 24.68 3.68
#